data_AF-A0A351ZYK8-F1
#
_entry.id   AF-A0A351ZYK8-F1
#
_cell.length_a   1.000
_cell.length_b   1.000
_cell.length_c   1.000
_cell.angle_alpha   90.00
_cell.angle_beta   90.00
_cell.angle_gamma   90.00
#
_symmetry.space_group_name_H-M   'P 1'
#
loop_
_entity.id
_entity.type
_entity.pdbx_description
1 polymer ?
#
loop_
_entity_poly.entity_id
_entity_poly.type
_entity_poly.pdbx_seq_one_letter_code
_entity_poly.pdbx_strand_id
1 'polypeptide(L)'
;MRRSSEIAESIRIAVESLRMNLLRSILTTAGVVVGVVLVVVMGWTIGGLDAVWEQAISIMGKDMLYIDKWSWSGGGNWRLMEARKDITLQQAQQLA
;
A
#
# COMPACT_ATOMS: atom_id res chain seq x y z
N MET A 1 10.61 -37.34 34.65
CA MET A 1 11.73 -37.37 33.67
C MET A 1 11.47 -38.20 32.40
N ARG A 2 10.35 -38.92 32.24
CA ARG A 2 10.07 -39.73 31.03
C ARG A 2 9.48 -38.95 29.83
N ARG A 3 8.71 -37.90 30.07
CA ARG A 3 8.06 -37.12 28.99
C ARG A 3 9.06 -36.38 28.09
N SER A 4 10.15 -35.88 28.64
CA SER A 4 11.17 -35.15 27.88
C SER A 4 11.96 -36.06 26.95
N SER A 5 12.21 -37.32 27.33
CA SER A 5 12.90 -38.28 26.46
C SER A 5 12.03 -38.74 25.30
N GLU A 6 10.73 -38.95 25.51
CA GLU A 6 9.78 -39.31 24.45
C GLU A 6 9.63 -38.19 23.40
N ILE A 7 9.61 -36.93 23.82
CA ILE A 7 9.61 -35.78 22.90
C ILE A 7 10.91 -35.71 22.09
N ALA A 8 12.07 -35.91 22.73
CA ALA A 8 13.34 -35.92 22.02
C ALA A 8 13.43 -37.07 20.99
N GLU A 9 12.89 -38.24 21.33
CA GLU A 9 12.88 -39.41 20.45
C GLU A 9 11.93 -39.24 19.25
N SER A 10 10.72 -38.72 19.49
CA SER A 10 9.77 -38.39 18.41
C SER A 10 10.31 -37.32 17.45
N ILE A 11 11.00 -36.28 17.93
CA ILE A 11 11.67 -35.28 17.09
C ILE A 11 12.77 -35.94 16.25
N ARG A 12 13.57 -36.83 16.85
CA ARG A 12 14.63 -37.56 16.13
C ARG A 12 14.05 -38.38 14.98
N ILE A 13 12.98 -39.13 15.24
CA ILE A 13 12.29 -39.95 14.24
C ILE A 13 11.70 -39.07 13.12
N ALA A 14 11.08 -37.94 13.46
CA ALA A 14 10.56 -37.00 12.48
C ALA A 14 11.67 -36.47 11.56
N VAL A 15 12.81 -36.04 12.09
CA VAL A 15 13.96 -35.55 11.31
C VAL A 15 14.51 -36.62 10.39
N GLU A 16 14.60 -37.86 10.86
CA GLU A 16 15.07 -38.99 10.06
C GLU A 16 14.11 -39.29 8.90
N SER A 17 12.80 -39.28 9.15
CA SER A 17 11.78 -39.46 8.10
C SER A 17 11.79 -38.35 7.04
N LEU A 18 12.05 -37.09 7.43
CA LEU A 18 12.15 -35.96 6.51
C LEU A 18 13.37 -36.10 5.59
N ARG A 19 14.49 -36.61 6.11
CA ARG A 19 15.73 -36.87 5.35
C ARG A 19 15.59 -38.05 4.38
N MET A 20 14.81 -39.08 4.72
CA MET A 20 14.57 -40.21 3.81
C MET A 20 13.83 -39.80 2.52
N ASN A 21 12.95 -38.79 2.57
CA ASN A 21 12.18 -38.31 1.42
C ASN A 21 12.48 -36.84 1.10
N LEU A 22 13.76 -36.54 0.82
CA LEU A 22 14.26 -35.18 0.66
C LEU A 22 13.47 -34.37 -0.38
N LEU A 23 13.17 -34.94 -1.55
CA LEU A 23 12.46 -34.25 -2.63
C LEU A 23 11.07 -33.76 -2.19
N ARG A 24 10.26 -34.68 -1.62
CA ARG A 24 8.90 -34.36 -1.18
C ARG A 24 8.89 -33.36 -0.04
N SER A 25 9.77 -33.54 0.94
CA SER A 25 9.89 -32.64 2.10
C SER A 25 10.31 -31.22 1.69
N ILE A 26 11.25 -31.10 0.74
CA ILE A 26 11.69 -29.79 0.23
C ILE A 26 10.58 -29.10 -0.57
N LEU A 27 9.95 -29.79 -1.54
CA LEU A 27 8.93 -29.16 -2.39
C LEU A 27 7.73 -28.67 -1.55
N THR A 28 7.29 -29.46 -0.58
CA THR A 28 6.17 -29.07 0.30
C THR A 28 6.52 -27.89 1.20
N THR A 29 7.72 -27.89 1.80
CA THR A 29 8.17 -26.78 2.65
C THR A 29 8.38 -25.51 1.83
N ALA A 30 8.98 -25.62 0.64
CA ALA A 30 9.19 -24.49 -0.26
C ALA A 30 7.86 -23.84 -0.69
N GLY A 31 6.84 -24.65 -1.00
CA GLY A 31 5.51 -24.13 -1.34
C GLY A 31 4.90 -23.30 -0.21
N VAL A 32 4.98 -23.77 1.03
CA VAL A 32 4.48 -23.03 2.21
C VAL A 32 5.28 -21.75 2.43
N VAL A 33 6.62 -21.82 2.34
CA VAL A 33 7.50 -20.66 2.51
C VAL A 33 7.20 -19.59 1.47
N VAL A 34 7.11 -19.96 0.19
CA VAL A 34 6.76 -19.02 -0.89
C VAL A 34 5.39 -18.40 -0.65
N GLY A 35 4.39 -19.20 -0.26
CA GLY A 35 3.05 -18.70 0.05
C GLY A 35 3.04 -17.64 1.16
N VAL A 36 3.72 -17.91 2.28
CA VAL A 36 3.80 -16.97 3.41
C VAL A 36 4.57 -15.70 3.01
N VAL A 37 5.69 -15.84 2.29
CA VAL A 37 6.50 -14.70 1.84
C VAL A 37 5.68 -13.77 0.94
N LEU A 38 4.90 -14.31 0.01
CA LEU A 38 4.06 -13.49 -0.88
C LEU A 38 3.03 -12.67 -0.10
N VAL A 39 2.35 -13.26 0.89
CA VAL A 39 1.37 -12.56 1.72
C VAL A 39 2.02 -11.46 2.56
N VAL A 40 3.18 -11.75 3.17
CA VAL A 40 3.92 -10.77 3.98
C VAL A 40 4.43 -9.62 3.11
N VAL A 41 4.99 -9.92 1.94
CA VAL A 41 5.46 -8.90 0.99
C VAL A 41 4.34 -7.98 0.56
N MET A 42 3.15 -8.50 0.24
CA MET A 42 2.01 -7.66 -0.10
C MET A 42 1.62 -6.73 1.05
N GLY A 43 1.58 -7.24 2.30
CA GLY A 43 1.29 -6.44 3.48
C GLY A 43 2.31 -5.30 3.67
N TRP A 44 3.60 -5.58 3.55
CA TRP A 44 4.65 -4.57 3.63
C TRP A 44 4.61 -3.57 2.47
N THR A 45 4.34 -4.06 1.26
CA THR A 45 4.27 -3.23 0.05
C THR A 45 3.14 -2.21 0.14
N ILE A 46 1.94 -2.63 0.56
CA ILE A 46 0.80 -1.72 0.71
C ILE A 46 1.10 -0.66 1.77
N GLY A 47 1.56 -1.07 2.97
CA GLY A 47 1.88 -0.11 4.02
C GLY A 47 3.01 0.86 3.65
N GLY A 48 4.02 0.39 2.89
CA GLY A 48 5.07 1.26 2.36
C GLY A 48 4.57 2.22 1.28
N LEU A 49 3.64 1.76 0.44
CA LEU A 49 3.05 2.55 -0.63
C LEU A 49 2.13 3.64 -0.08
N ASP A 50 1.32 3.35 0.94
CA ASP A 50 0.42 4.33 1.57
C ASP A 50 1.18 5.56 2.10
N ALA A 51 2.34 5.35 2.73
CA ALA A 51 3.18 6.44 3.23
C ALA A 51 3.71 7.35 2.10
N VAL A 52 4.02 6.77 0.94
CA VAL A 52 4.46 7.51 -0.25
C VAL A 52 3.28 8.19 -0.93
N TRP A 53 2.12 7.56 -1.00
CA TRP A 53 0.90 8.16 -1.53
C TRP A 53 0.47 9.38 -0.73
N GLU A 54 0.48 9.29 0.60
CA GLU A 54 0.11 10.42 1.45
C GLU A 54 1.08 11.59 1.26
N GLN A 55 2.39 11.32 1.13
CA GLN A 55 3.36 12.36 0.76
C GLN A 55 3.10 12.94 -0.63
N ALA A 56 2.87 12.10 -1.64
CA ALA A 56 2.60 12.55 -3.01
C ALA A 56 1.34 13.43 -3.10
N ILE A 57 0.27 13.07 -2.40
CA ILE A 57 -0.96 13.87 -2.31
C ILE A 57 -0.73 15.14 -1.48
N SER A 58 0.07 15.07 -0.40
CA SER A 58 0.38 16.26 0.41
C SER A 58 1.10 17.35 -0.39
N ILE A 59 1.94 16.96 -1.37
CA ILE A 59 2.60 17.90 -2.29
C ILE A 59 1.58 18.56 -3.23
N MET A 60 0.54 17.83 -3.62
CA MET A 60 -0.59 18.40 -4.38
C MET A 60 -1.52 19.26 -3.52
N GLY A 61 -1.31 19.28 -2.20
CA GLY A 61 -2.04 20.10 -1.24
C GLY A 61 -3.41 19.52 -0.94
N LYS A 62 -3.53 18.87 0.23
CA LYS A 62 -4.79 18.36 0.77
C LYS A 62 -5.83 19.47 1.04
N ASP A 63 -5.38 20.72 1.11
CA ASP A 63 -6.17 21.92 1.42
C ASP A 63 -5.95 23.02 0.37
N MET A 64 -6.20 22.72 -0.91
CA MET A 64 -6.04 23.68 -2.03
C MET A 64 -7.39 24.14 -2.57
N LEU A 65 -7.79 25.37 -2.24
CA LEU A 65 -8.94 26.04 -2.86
C LEU A 65 -8.50 26.64 -4.19
N TYR A 66 -8.81 25.96 -5.30
CA TYR A 66 -8.60 26.49 -6.64
C TYR A 66 -9.72 27.49 -6.97
N ILE A 67 -9.37 28.71 -7.37
CA ILE A 67 -10.31 29.75 -7.82
C ILE A 67 -9.89 30.17 -9.21
N ASP A 68 -10.77 29.96 -10.20
CA ASP A 68 -10.54 30.36 -11.58
C ASP A 68 -11.76 31.14 -12.10
N LYS A 69 -11.51 32.07 -13.04
CA LYS A 69 -12.52 32.85 -13.76
C LYS A 69 -13.30 31.96 -14.73
N TRP A 70 -12.70 30.87 -15.19
CA TRP A 70 -13.33 29.89 -16.08
C TRP A 70 -14.08 28.84 -15.26
N SER A 71 -15.24 28.38 -15.76
CA SER A 71 -16.00 27.32 -15.12
C SER A 71 -15.49 25.94 -15.56
N TRP A 72 -15.14 25.10 -14.59
CA TRP A 72 -14.51 23.79 -14.81
C TRP A 72 -15.57 22.71 -15.03
N SER A 73 -16.82 22.98 -14.64
CA SER A 73 -17.95 22.07 -14.81
C SER A 73 -18.48 22.03 -16.26
N GLY A 74 -17.97 22.90 -17.14
CA GLY A 74 -18.52 23.10 -18.48
C GLY A 74 -19.92 23.71 -18.46
N GLY A 75 -20.24 24.55 -19.46
CA GLY A 75 -21.59 25.12 -19.61
C GLY A 75 -21.71 26.63 -19.36
N GLY A 76 -20.61 27.35 -19.13
CA GLY A 76 -20.60 28.81 -19.10
C GLY A 76 -20.54 29.43 -20.51
N ASN A 77 -21.29 30.51 -20.75
CA ASN A 77 -21.13 31.30 -21.98
C ASN A 77 -19.72 31.93 -21.98
N TRP A 78 -18.86 31.46 -22.89
CA TRP A 78 -17.45 31.85 -22.96
C TRP A 78 -17.24 33.37 -23.08
N ARG A 79 -18.11 34.06 -23.83
CA ARG A 79 -18.04 35.53 -23.98
C ARG A 79 -18.29 36.26 -22.66
N LEU A 80 -19.21 35.73 -21.84
CA LEU A 80 -19.49 36.31 -20.52
C LEU A 80 -18.39 36.01 -19.52
N MET A 81 -17.71 34.87 -19.65
CA MET A 81 -16.56 34.53 -18.82
C MET A 81 -15.39 35.43 -19.17
N GLU A 82 -15.07 35.62 -20.45
CA GLU A 82 -13.99 36.50 -20.93
C GLU A 82 -14.15 37.95 -20.46
N ALA A 83 -15.38 38.47 -20.51
CA ALA A 83 -15.71 39.83 -20.08
C ALA A 83 -15.67 40.07 -18.55
N ARG A 84 -15.55 39.02 -17.71
CA ARG A 84 -15.37 39.21 -16.26
C ARG A 84 -13.98 39.78 -15.97
N LYS A 85 -13.87 40.59 -14.92
CA LYS A 85 -12.57 41.05 -14.42
C LYS A 85 -11.76 39.87 -13.90
N ASP A 86 -10.44 39.94 -14.11
CA ASP A 86 -9.54 38.91 -13.61
C ASP A 86 -9.46 38.95 -12.09
N ILE A 87 -9.33 37.78 -11.48
CA ILE A 87 -9.33 37.62 -10.02
C ILE A 87 -8.02 38.19 -9.49
N THR A 88 -8.12 39.14 -8.56
CA THR A 88 -6.93 39.71 -7.91
C THR A 88 -6.50 38.88 -6.71
N LEU A 89 -5.20 38.87 -6.43
CA LEU A 89 -4.60 38.07 -5.36
C LEU A 89 -5.16 38.43 -3.97
N GLN A 90 -5.53 39.71 -3.77
CA GLN A 90 -6.20 40.20 -2.55
C GLN A 90 -7.61 39.61 -2.37
N GLN A 91 -8.36 39.38 -3.45
CA GLN A 91 -9.69 38.78 -3.39
C GLN A 91 -9.61 37.28 -3.11
N ALA A 92 -8.60 36.60 -3.66
CA ALA A 92 -8.36 35.19 -3.38
C ALA A 92 -8.00 34.96 -1.91
N GLN A 93 -7.21 35.86 -1.29
CA GLN A 93 -6.85 35.78 0.12
C GLN A 93 -8.00 36.07 1.10
N GLN A 94 -9.08 36.74 0.67
CA GLN A 94 -10.27 36.98 1.50
C GLN A 94 -11.19 35.75 1.62
N LEU A 95 -10.99 34.74 0.76
CA LEU A 95 -11.80 33.52 0.70
C LEU A 95 -11.13 32.31 1.35
N ALA A 96 -9.88 32.46 1.80
CA ALA A 96 -9.14 31.46 2.58
C ALA A 96 -9.35 31.68 4.08
#